data_AF-A0A392MM81-F1
#
_entry.id   AF-A0A392MM81-F1
#
_cell.length_a   1.000
_cell.length_b   1.000
_cell.length_c   1.000
_cell.angle_alpha   90.00
_cell.angle_beta   90.00
_cell.angle_gamma   90.00
#
_symmetry.space_group_name_H-M   'P 1'
#
loop_
_entity.id
_entity.type
_entity.pdbx_description
1 polymer ?
#
loop_
_entity_poly.entity_id
_entity_poly.type
_entity_poly.pdbx_seq_one_letter_code
_entity_poly.pdbx_strand_id
1 'polypeptide(L)'
;SPMPVQGPACNATNHLVGLHTYDSSKYAKRSAFYIGDRAPVLPRKLEWSGFVLNSRLLWKDLEDKPDWIKDINALNGADENIDSPLSLLKDTSVLEPLGSCGRQVLLWWLRVEARTDSKFPPQ
;
A
#
# COMPACT_ATOMS: atom_id res chain seq x y z
N SER A 1 -7.03 -18.46 -7.51
CA SER A 1 -7.47 -17.21 -8.16
C SER A 1 -6.66 -16.06 -7.58
N PRO A 2 -6.09 -15.13 -8.38
CA PRO A 2 -5.46 -13.93 -7.83
C PRO A 2 -6.50 -13.16 -7.02
N MET A 3 -6.10 -12.60 -5.88
CA MET A 3 -7.01 -11.85 -5.03
C MET A 3 -7.43 -10.56 -5.76
N PRO A 4 -8.73 -10.38 -6.08
CA PRO A 4 -9.16 -9.28 -6.94
C PRO A 4 -9.16 -7.92 -6.24
N VAL A 5 -9.21 -7.91 -4.90
CA VAL A 5 -9.37 -6.72 -4.06
C VAL A 5 -8.52 -6.87 -2.81
N GLN A 6 -7.77 -5.83 -2.46
CA GLN A 6 -7.07 -5.71 -1.18
C GLN A 6 -7.91 -4.87 -0.21
N GLY A 7 -7.79 -5.08 1.10
CA GLY A 7 -8.54 -4.28 2.08
C GLY A 7 -8.51 -4.83 3.51
N PRO A 8 -9.27 -4.24 4.43
CA PRO A 8 -9.37 -4.71 5.80
C PRO A 8 -10.11 -6.06 5.89
N ALA A 9 -9.67 -6.91 6.82
CA ALA A 9 -10.35 -8.15 7.19
C ALA A 9 -10.95 -7.99 8.58
N CYS A 10 -12.27 -8.14 8.68
CA CYS A 10 -13.00 -7.88 9.92
C CYS A 10 -13.81 -9.08 10.38
N ASN A 11 -14.01 -9.19 11.69
CA ASN A 11 -14.85 -10.23 12.29
C ASN A 11 -16.36 -9.89 12.18
N ALA A 12 -17.21 -10.78 12.71
CA ALA A 12 -18.66 -10.61 12.69
C ALA A 12 -19.16 -9.36 13.44
N THR A 13 -18.36 -8.80 14.35
CA THR A 13 -18.68 -7.58 15.10
C THR A 13 -18.05 -6.32 14.49
N ASN A 14 -17.59 -6.39 13.24
CA ASN A 14 -16.95 -5.28 12.50
C ASN A 14 -15.65 -4.75 13.11
N HIS A 15 -14.98 -5.54 13.95
CA HIS A 15 -13.64 -5.21 14.41
C HIS A 15 -12.60 -5.70 13.41
N LEU A 16 -11.61 -4.86 13.13
CA LEU A 16 -10.45 -5.22 12.33
C LEU A 16 -9.68 -6.35 13.01
N VAL A 17 -9.47 -7.45 12.31
CA VAL A 17 -8.70 -8.62 12.79
C VAL A 17 -7.54 -8.98 11.86
N GLY A 18 -7.39 -8.26 10.75
CA GLY A 18 -6.29 -8.45 9.81
C GLY A 18 -6.51 -7.65 8.53
N LEU A 19 -5.72 -7.99 7.51
CA LEU A 19 -5.80 -7.38 6.18
C LEU A 19 -5.87 -8.47 5.12
N HIS A 20 -6.74 -8.30 4.14
CA HIS A 20 -6.73 -9.04 2.89
C HIS A 20 -5.66 -8.43 1.98
N THR A 21 -4.51 -9.10 1.89
CA THR A 21 -3.36 -8.69 1.06
C THR A 21 -2.96 -9.79 0.09
N TYR A 22 -2.15 -9.44 -0.91
CA TYR A 22 -1.65 -10.42 -1.87
C TYR A 22 -0.71 -11.41 -1.19
N ASP A 23 -1.04 -12.69 -1.25
CA ASP A 23 -0.19 -13.76 -0.72
C ASP A 23 0.95 -14.06 -1.70
N SER A 24 2.07 -13.37 -1.50
CA SER A 24 3.28 -13.53 -2.30
C SER A 24 3.95 -14.90 -2.14
N SER A 25 3.68 -15.62 -1.04
CA SER A 25 4.26 -16.94 -0.77
C SER A 25 3.88 -17.98 -1.83
N LYS A 26 2.67 -17.86 -2.40
CA LYS A 26 2.17 -18.70 -3.50
C LYS A 26 2.96 -18.53 -4.80
N TYR A 27 3.74 -17.46 -4.91
CA TYR A 27 4.56 -17.12 -6.06
C TYR A 27 6.04 -17.06 -5.71
N ALA A 28 6.46 -17.50 -4.52
CA ALA A 28 7.85 -17.50 -4.09
C ALA A 28 8.79 -18.29 -5.03
N LYS A 29 8.24 -19.26 -5.78
CA LYS A 29 8.96 -20.05 -6.80
C LYS A 29 8.75 -19.55 -8.25
N ARG A 30 7.94 -18.51 -8.45
CA ARG A 30 7.62 -17.95 -9.77
C ARG A 30 8.25 -16.57 -9.88
N SER A 31 9.25 -16.42 -10.75
CA SER A 31 9.83 -15.11 -11.04
C SER A 31 8.80 -14.24 -11.75
N ALA A 32 8.62 -13.01 -11.26
CA ALA A 32 7.96 -11.97 -12.05
C ALA A 32 8.96 -11.49 -13.11
N PHE A 33 8.54 -11.40 -14.37
CA PHE A 33 9.34 -10.74 -15.40
C PHE A 33 9.46 -9.26 -15.04
N TYR A 34 10.68 -8.81 -14.75
CA TYR A 34 10.99 -7.40 -14.60
C TYR A 34 10.98 -6.76 -16.00
N ILE A 35 10.22 -5.68 -16.18
CA ILE A 35 10.27 -4.89 -17.41
C ILE A 35 11.26 -3.74 -17.17
N GLY A 36 12.55 -3.98 -17.47
CA GLY A 36 13.65 -3.04 -17.21
C GLY A 36 13.94 -2.84 -15.72
N ASP A 37 14.45 -1.65 -15.34
CA ASP A 37 14.75 -1.24 -13.95
C ASP A 37 13.49 -0.89 -13.11
N ARG A 38 12.29 -1.15 -13.63
CA ARG A 38 11.04 -0.73 -12.99
C ARG A 38 10.41 -1.88 -12.21
N ALA A 39 9.96 -1.53 -11.01
CA ALA A 39 9.34 -2.37 -9.99
C ALA A 39 8.41 -3.48 -10.55
N PRO A 40 8.30 -4.62 -9.84
CA PRO A 40 7.52 -5.77 -10.28
C PRO A 40 6.09 -5.40 -10.72
N VAL A 41 5.62 -6.03 -11.80
CA VAL A 41 4.28 -5.79 -12.38
C VAL A 41 3.15 -6.14 -11.40
N LEU A 42 3.39 -7.06 -10.48
CA LEU A 42 2.41 -7.54 -9.51
C LEU A 42 2.55 -6.81 -8.16
N PRO A 43 1.43 -6.34 -7.57
CA PRO A 43 1.39 -5.87 -6.19
C PRO A 43 1.95 -6.93 -5.25
N ARG A 44 3.13 -6.69 -4.69
CA ARG A 44 3.74 -7.58 -3.68
C ARG A 44 3.25 -7.27 -2.27
N LYS A 45 2.74 -6.04 -2.05
CA LYS A 45 2.28 -5.52 -0.77
C LYS A 45 0.95 -4.78 -0.96
N LEU A 46 0.44 -4.20 0.13
CA LEU A 46 -0.79 -3.43 0.16
C LEU A 46 -0.60 -2.10 -0.57
N GLU A 47 -1.51 -1.75 -1.47
CA GLU A 47 -1.40 -0.55 -2.31
C GLU A 47 -1.67 0.73 -1.52
N TRP A 48 -0.89 1.77 -1.80
CA TRP A 48 -0.99 3.09 -1.18
C TRP A 48 -2.36 3.76 -1.35
N SER A 49 -3.00 3.52 -2.49
CA SER A 49 -4.25 4.16 -2.86
C SER A 49 -5.41 3.89 -1.89
N GLY A 50 -5.36 2.79 -1.14
CA GLY A 50 -6.39 2.41 -0.17
C GLY A 50 -6.28 3.08 1.21
N PHE A 51 -5.30 3.96 1.42
CA PHE A 51 -5.00 4.54 2.73
C PHE A 51 -5.15 6.06 2.74
N VAL A 52 -5.66 6.56 3.87
CA VAL A 52 -5.71 7.98 4.17
C VAL A 52 -5.19 8.21 5.59
N LEU A 53 -4.50 9.32 5.79
CA LEU A 53 -3.98 9.70 7.11
C LEU A 53 -4.69 10.97 7.59
N ASN A 54 -5.06 10.99 8.87
CA ASN A 54 -5.59 12.19 9.50
C ASN A 54 -4.52 13.28 9.52
N SER A 55 -4.77 14.39 8.83
CA SER A 55 -3.82 15.51 8.71
C SER A 55 -3.45 16.12 10.06
N ARG A 56 -4.34 16.06 11.06
CA ARG A 56 -4.04 16.56 12.41
C ARG A 56 -2.86 15.82 13.05
N LEU A 57 -2.64 14.55 12.71
CA LEU A 57 -1.48 13.78 13.20
C LEU A 57 -0.16 14.31 12.65
N LEU A 58 -0.19 14.94 11.46
CA LEU A 58 0.98 15.56 10.85
C LEU A 58 1.24 16.95 11.43
N TRP A 59 0.19 17.76 11.55
CA TRP A 59 0.32 19.20 11.84
C TRP A 59 0.32 19.54 13.33
N LYS A 60 -0.36 18.77 14.18
CA LYS A 60 -0.41 19.06 15.62
C LYS A 60 0.95 18.78 16.25
N ASP A 61 1.53 19.74 16.95
CA ASP A 61 2.75 19.53 17.74
C ASP A 61 2.48 18.54 18.87
N LEU A 62 2.83 17.29 18.59
CA LEU A 62 2.85 16.19 19.52
C LEU A 62 4.32 15.93 19.84
N GLU A 63 4.63 15.72 21.11
CA GLU A 63 6.00 15.41 21.56
C GLU A 63 6.52 14.13 20.87
N ASP A 64 5.62 13.21 20.51
CA ASP A 64 5.93 11.90 19.89
C ASP A 64 5.69 11.84 18.37
N LYS A 65 5.91 12.94 17.62
CA LYS A 65 5.80 12.90 16.15
C LYS A 65 6.78 11.87 15.56
N PRO A 66 6.33 10.97 14.66
CA PRO A 66 7.23 10.07 13.94
C PRO A 66 8.30 10.83 13.16
N ASP A 67 9.55 10.34 13.19
CA ASP A 67 10.69 10.99 12.54
C ASP A 67 10.49 11.19 11.04
N TRP A 68 9.75 10.27 10.40
CA TRP A 68 9.45 10.33 8.98
C TRP A 68 8.64 11.54 8.53
N ILE A 69 7.93 12.20 9.46
CA ILE A 69 7.19 13.43 9.17
C ILE A 69 8.15 14.57 8.83
N LYS A 70 9.34 14.58 9.44
CA LYS A 70 10.37 15.60 9.20
C LYS A 70 11.27 15.23 8.04
N ASP A 71 11.59 13.94 7.92
CA ASP A 71 12.42 13.40 6.85
C ASP A 71 11.82 12.10 6.33
N ILE A 72 11.21 12.14 5.14
CA ILE A 72 10.61 10.95 4.53
C ILE A 72 11.65 9.85 4.28
N ASN A 73 12.94 10.19 4.18
CA ASN A 73 14.02 9.20 4.04
C ASN A 73 14.24 8.39 5.32
N ALA A 74 13.77 8.88 6.49
CA ALA A 74 13.82 8.13 7.74
C ALA A 74 12.92 6.87 7.73
N LEU A 75 12.01 6.74 6.76
CA LEU A 75 11.27 5.48 6.52
C LEU A 75 12.15 4.38 5.90
N ASN A 76 13.31 4.72 5.33
CA ASN A 76 14.16 3.81 4.57
C ASN A 76 15.12 2.97 5.44
N GLY A 77 14.73 2.64 6.68
CA GLY A 77 15.54 1.82 7.57
C GLY A 77 15.76 0.39 7.04
N ALA A 78 17.00 0.10 6.61
CA ALA A 78 17.59 -1.21 6.30
C ALA A 78 17.03 -2.07 5.14
N ASP A 79 15.88 -1.75 4.54
CA ASP A 79 15.38 -2.50 3.36
C ASP A 79 14.71 -1.56 2.35
N GLU A 80 15.24 -1.53 1.13
CA GLU A 80 15.30 -0.35 0.25
C GLU A 80 14.00 0.12 -0.44
N ASN A 81 12.79 -0.27 -0.02
CA ASN A 81 11.59 0.30 -0.66
C ASN A 81 10.38 0.44 0.27
N ILE A 82 9.87 1.67 0.39
CA ILE A 82 8.58 2.00 1.01
C ILE A 82 7.43 1.57 0.08
N ASP A 83 7.25 0.26 -0.03
CA ASP A 83 6.32 -0.37 -0.97
C ASP A 83 4.86 -0.42 -0.46
N SER A 84 4.59 0.04 0.76
CA SER A 84 3.29 -0.13 1.41
C SER A 84 3.03 0.98 2.45
N PRO A 85 1.78 1.45 2.59
CA PRO A 85 1.39 2.42 3.62
C PRO A 85 1.53 1.89 5.04
N LEU A 86 1.65 0.56 5.22
CA LEU A 86 1.84 -0.05 6.52
C LEU A 86 3.20 0.32 7.16
N SER A 87 4.18 0.76 6.37
CA SER A 87 5.47 1.24 6.90
C SER A 87 5.34 2.50 7.75
N LEU A 88 4.25 3.26 7.60
CA LEU A 88 3.97 4.47 8.38
C LEU A 88 3.48 4.13 9.80
N LEU A 89 3.06 2.89 10.04
CA LEU A 89 2.35 2.48 11.24
C LEU A 89 3.27 1.74 12.20
N LYS A 90 3.15 2.05 13.49
CA LYS A 90 3.81 1.27 14.56
C LYS A 90 3.11 -0.06 14.81
N ASP A 91 1.78 -0.07 14.69
CA ASP A 91 0.94 -1.26 14.87
C ASP A 91 -0.33 -1.15 14.01
N THR A 92 -0.94 -2.28 13.67
CA THR A 92 -2.17 -2.34 12.88
C THR A 92 -3.42 -2.01 13.69
N SER A 93 -3.36 -1.99 15.02
CA SER A 93 -4.50 -1.62 15.88
C SER A 93 -4.97 -0.18 15.71
N VAL A 94 -4.13 0.71 15.18
CA VAL A 94 -4.49 2.12 14.91
C VAL A 94 -5.23 2.30 13.59
N LEU A 95 -5.50 1.21 12.85
CA LEU A 95 -6.23 1.27 11.60
C LEU A 95 -7.74 1.32 11.80
N GLU A 96 -8.35 2.29 11.15
CA GLU A 96 -9.80 2.47 11.10
C GLU A 96 -10.32 1.96 9.75
N PRO A 97 -11.07 0.85 9.72
CA PRO A 97 -11.51 0.27 8.46
C PRO A 97 -12.69 1.05 7.87
N LEU A 98 -12.57 1.44 6.60
CA LEU A 98 -13.62 2.12 5.82
C LEU A 98 -14.38 1.14 4.92
N GLY A 99 -15.44 1.63 4.25
CA GLY A 99 -16.21 0.85 3.27
C GLY A 99 -16.94 -0.35 3.88
N SER A 100 -17.60 -0.14 5.03
CA SER A 100 -18.28 -1.20 5.78
C SER A 100 -17.34 -2.38 6.11
N CYS A 101 -16.15 -2.05 6.64
CA CYS A 101 -15.11 -3.02 6.95
C CYS A 101 -14.60 -3.79 5.71
N GLY A 102 -14.37 -3.06 4.61
CA GLY A 102 -13.87 -3.64 3.35
C GLY A 102 -14.89 -4.42 2.53
N ARG A 103 -16.16 -4.45 2.95
CA ARG A 103 -17.26 -5.10 2.19
C ARG A 103 -17.70 -4.29 0.97
N GLN A 104 -17.34 -3.01 0.91
CA GLN A 104 -17.59 -2.12 -0.21
C GLN A 104 -16.28 -1.72 -0.85
N VAL A 105 -16.17 -1.93 -2.17
CA VAL A 105 -15.03 -1.45 -2.97
C VAL A 105 -15.29 0.02 -3.32
N LEU A 106 -14.45 0.92 -2.80
CA LEU A 106 -14.59 2.36 -3.01
C LEU A 106 -13.56 2.94 -3.99
N LEU A 107 -12.51 2.18 -4.32
CA LEU A 107 -11.42 2.62 -5.18
C LEU A 107 -10.90 1.48 -6.03
N TRP A 108 -10.51 1.80 -7.27
CA TRP A 108 -9.88 0.88 -8.21
C TRP A 108 -8.52 1.42 -8.64
N TRP A 109 -7.49 0.59 -8.48
CA TRP A 109 -6.17 0.89 -9.02
C TRP A 109 -6.07 0.36 -10.44
N LEU A 110 -6.22 1.26 -11.41
CA LEU A 110 -6.19 0.95 -12.83
C LEU A 110 -4.84 1.39 -13.43
N ARG A 111 -4.25 0.52 -14.26
CA ARG A 111 -3.11 0.87 -15.12
C ARG A 111 -3.58 0.94 -16.57
N VAL A 112 -3.08 1.92 -17.30
CA VAL A 112 -3.33 2.07 -18.73
C VAL A 112 -2.02 1.73 -19.46
N GLU A 113 -2.12 0.93 -20.51
CA GLU A 113 -0.97 0.62 -21.35
C GLU A 113 -0.51 1.87 -22.10
N ALA A 114 0.81 2.06 -22.19
CA ALA A 114 1.37 3.13 -22.99
C ALA A 114 1.00 2.91 -24.47
N ARG A 115 0.66 3.98 -25.19
CA ARG A 115 0.42 3.89 -26.63
C ARG A 115 1.70 3.45 -27.32
N THR A 116 1.57 2.70 -28.41
CA THR A 116 2.70 2.16 -29.18
C THR A 116 3.60 3.25 -29.78
N ASP A 117 3.07 4.47 -29.95
CA ASP A 117 3.77 5.66 -30.44
C ASP A 117 4.27 6.58 -29.32
N SER A 118 4.07 6.22 -28.05
CA SER A 118 4.47 7.04 -26.90
C SER A 118 5.99 7.10 -26.75
N LYS A 119 6.58 8.28 -27.00
CA LYS A 119 7.98 8.59 -26.66
C LYS A 119 8.00 9.48 -25.41
N PHE A 120 8.62 9.01 -24.32
CA PHE A 120 8.84 9.81 -23.11
C PHE A 120 10.33 9.76 -22.69
N PRO A 121 10.99 10.90 -22.47
CA PRO A 121 10.51 12.26 -22.74
C PRO A 121 10.23 12.45 -24.25
N PRO A 122 9.31 13.35 -24.63
CA PRO A 122 9.12 13.69 -26.03
C PRO A 122 10.44 14.25 -26.57
N GLN A 123 10.89 13.70 -27.70
CA GLN A 123 12.02 14.24 -28.47
C GLN A 123 11.53 15.31 -29.42
#